data_AF-A0A1F7GXA7-F1
#
_entry.id   AF-A0A1F7GXA7-F1
#
_cell.length_a   1.000
_cell.length_b   1.000
_cell.length_c   1.000
_cell.angle_alpha   90.00
_cell.angle_beta   90.00
_cell.angle_gamma   90.00
#
_symmetry.space_group_name_H-M   'P 1'
#
loop_
_entity.id
_entity.type
_entity.pdbx_description
1 polymer ?
#
loop_
_entity_poly.entity_id
_entity_poly.type
_entity_poly.pdbx_seq_one_letter_code
_entity_poly.pdbx_strand_id
1 'polypeptide(L)'
;MNRQILMGIISIFAVVGLVGGVTFALFSSQASNNGNTFGAGTMELRINGNEDSTSSPVFSVTNAKPTDVIDQVIILSNTGSIAASNVLLTSINVTPNPIPPVNLGDLLTLDIYDDQNGNGIIDGGDILRGSAHLTDPSWSNISLGFSLAALGGSHQIIARITFDDTNDDSYQSAGVTFNLNFQADQ
;
A
#
# COMPACT_ATOMS: atom_id res chain seq x y z
N MET A 1 0.99 -75.67 -36.93
CA MET A 1 1.21 -75.02 -35.61
C MET A 1 0.28 -75.68 -34.59
N ASN A 2 0.81 -76.26 -33.52
CA ASN A 2 -0.03 -76.98 -32.54
C ASN A 2 -0.91 -76.00 -31.76
N ARG A 3 -2.21 -76.32 -31.60
CA ARG A 3 -3.18 -75.46 -30.89
C ARG A 3 -2.74 -75.11 -29.46
N GLN A 4 -1.96 -76.00 -28.83
CA GLN A 4 -1.37 -75.79 -27.50
C GLN A 4 -0.25 -74.73 -27.51
N ILE A 5 0.57 -74.67 -28.56
CA ILE A 5 1.61 -73.65 -28.73
C ILE A 5 0.96 -72.29 -29.02
N LEU A 6 -0.08 -72.28 -29.85
CA LEU A 6 -0.84 -71.05 -30.15
C LEU A 6 -1.52 -70.47 -28.91
N MET A 7 -2.15 -71.31 -28.08
CA MET A 7 -2.74 -70.90 -26.79
C MET A 7 -1.67 -70.36 -25.81
N GLY A 8 -0.48 -70.98 -25.77
CA GLY A 8 0.63 -70.50 -24.94
C GLY A 8 1.14 -69.12 -25.36
N ILE A 9 1.27 -68.89 -26.67
CA ILE A 9 1.69 -67.58 -27.21
C ILE A 9 0.65 -66.50 -26.90
N ILE A 10 -0.64 -66.78 -27.06
CA ILE A 10 -1.73 -65.85 -26.74
C ILE A 10 -1.74 -65.50 -25.24
N SER A 11 -1.49 -66.47 -24.36
CA SER A 11 -1.40 -66.27 -22.90
C SER A 11 -0.24 -65.32 -22.53
N ILE A 12 0.93 -65.51 -23.12
CA ILE A 12 2.10 -64.66 -22.87
C ILE A 12 1.84 -63.23 -23.34
N PHE A 13 1.29 -63.04 -24.54
CA PHE A 13 0.94 -61.71 -25.03
C PHE A 13 -0.15 -61.04 -24.18
N ALA A 14 -1.11 -61.79 -23.64
CA ALA A 14 -2.13 -61.25 -22.74
C ALA A 14 -1.52 -60.77 -21.41
N VAL A 15 -0.59 -61.52 -20.83
CA VAL A 15 0.10 -61.13 -19.59
C VAL A 15 1.01 -59.93 -19.82
N VAL A 16 1.79 -59.91 -20.91
CA VAL A 16 2.65 -58.77 -21.27
C VAL A 16 1.82 -57.53 -21.59
N GLY A 17 0.67 -57.68 -22.24
CA GLY A 17 -0.27 -56.59 -22.50
C GLY A 17 -0.89 -56.02 -21.23
N LEU A 18 -1.28 -56.86 -20.27
CA LEU A 18 -1.79 -56.43 -18.97
C LEU A 18 -0.70 -55.73 -18.14
N VAL A 19 0.48 -56.33 -18.02
CA VAL A 19 1.58 -55.73 -17.26
C VAL A 19 2.04 -54.43 -17.93
N GLY A 20 2.24 -54.41 -19.25
CA GLY A 20 2.63 -53.22 -19.99
C GLY A 20 1.58 -52.10 -19.93
N GLY A 21 0.29 -52.43 -20.05
CA GLY A 21 -0.81 -51.46 -19.98
C GLY A 21 -0.98 -50.85 -18.60
N VAL A 22 -0.88 -51.65 -17.52
CA VAL A 22 -0.96 -51.16 -16.14
C VAL A 22 0.26 -50.30 -15.79
N THR A 23 1.45 -50.71 -16.22
CA THR A 23 2.70 -49.97 -15.97
C THR A 23 2.73 -48.66 -16.76
N PHE A 24 2.30 -48.67 -18.03
CA PHE A 24 2.16 -47.46 -18.84
C PHE A 24 1.10 -46.51 -18.26
N ALA A 25 -0.05 -46.99 -17.78
CA ALA A 25 -1.05 -46.14 -17.14
C ALA A 25 -0.56 -45.54 -15.81
N LEU A 26 0.21 -46.29 -15.02
CA LEU A 26 0.76 -45.82 -13.74
C LEU A 26 1.84 -44.74 -13.93
N PHE A 27 2.67 -44.84 -14.98
CA PHE A 27 3.74 -43.87 -15.28
C PHE A 27 3.35 -42.79 -16.31
N SER A 28 2.26 -42.98 -17.06
CA SER A 28 1.67 -41.96 -17.96
C SER A 28 0.66 -41.06 -17.26
N SER A 29 0.35 -41.32 -15.99
CA SER A 29 -0.37 -40.35 -15.16
C SER A 29 0.52 -39.13 -14.95
N GLN A 30 0.48 -38.20 -15.90
CA GLN A 30 0.90 -36.83 -15.66
C GLN A 30 -0.16 -36.22 -14.73
N ALA A 31 0.08 -36.31 -13.43
CA ALA A 31 -0.61 -35.45 -12.48
C ALA A 31 -0.15 -34.01 -12.77
N SER A 32 -0.87 -33.29 -13.61
CA SER A 32 -0.70 -31.85 -13.67
C SER A 32 -1.18 -31.32 -12.33
N ASN A 33 -0.27 -30.70 -11.60
CA ASN A 33 -0.58 -30.06 -10.34
C ASN A 33 -1.34 -28.77 -10.67
N ASN A 34 -2.61 -28.89 -11.10
CA ASN A 34 -3.51 -27.76 -11.40
C ASN A 34 -3.82 -26.92 -10.14
N GLY A 35 -3.38 -27.39 -8.96
CA GLY A 35 -3.48 -26.69 -7.69
C GLY A 35 -2.20 -25.95 -7.28
N ASN A 36 -1.12 -26.01 -8.04
CA ASN A 36 0.05 -25.17 -7.76
C ASN A 36 -0.10 -23.81 -8.45
N THR A 37 -1.16 -23.09 -8.07
CA THR A 37 -1.19 -21.64 -8.28
C THR A 37 -0.13 -21.07 -7.36
N PHE A 38 1.03 -20.68 -7.91
CA PHE A 38 1.87 -19.68 -7.27
C PHE A 38 1.05 -18.40 -7.24
N GLY A 39 0.16 -18.26 -6.25
CA GLY A 39 -0.48 -16.99 -5.98
C GLY A 39 0.63 -16.05 -5.58
N ALA A 40 1.09 -15.21 -6.49
CA ALA A 40 1.84 -14.03 -6.11
C ALA A 40 0.93 -13.27 -5.15
N GLY A 41 1.34 -13.14 -3.89
CA GLY A 41 0.56 -12.36 -2.95
C GLY A 41 0.51 -10.90 -3.41
N THR A 42 -0.47 -10.15 -2.92
CA THR A 42 -0.68 -8.75 -3.27
C THR A 42 -0.25 -7.84 -2.12
N MET A 43 0.19 -6.63 -2.45
CA MET A 43 0.27 -5.51 -1.52
C MET A 43 -0.87 -4.56 -1.89
N GLU A 44 -1.69 -4.15 -0.93
CA GLU A 44 -2.81 -3.24 -1.18
C GLU A 44 -2.92 -2.26 -0.03
N LEU A 45 -2.45 -1.03 -0.25
CA LEU A 45 -2.50 0.04 0.73
C LEU A 45 -3.85 0.76 0.66
N ARG A 46 -4.49 0.93 1.82
CA ARG A 46 -5.71 1.73 2.01
C ARG A 46 -5.44 2.87 2.97
N ILE A 47 -6.12 3.99 2.73
CA ILE A 47 -6.02 5.19 3.56
C ILE A 47 -7.40 5.49 4.13
N ASN A 48 -7.51 5.52 5.46
CA ASN A 48 -8.78 5.67 6.17
C ASN A 48 -9.85 4.67 5.69
N GLY A 49 -9.42 3.46 5.30
CA GLY A 49 -10.29 2.40 4.80
C GLY A 49 -10.72 2.53 3.34
N ASN A 50 -10.34 3.61 2.64
CA ASN A 50 -10.67 3.79 1.22
C ASN A 50 -9.64 3.13 0.31
N GLU A 51 -10.14 2.50 -0.74
CA GLU A 51 -9.36 1.99 -1.88
C GLU A 51 -8.94 3.19 -2.76
N ASP A 52 -7.74 3.13 -3.36
CA ASP A 52 -7.23 4.11 -4.33
C ASP A 52 -7.39 5.60 -3.93
N SER A 53 -6.48 6.09 -3.09
CA SER A 53 -6.48 7.48 -2.56
C SER A 53 -6.19 8.58 -3.59
N THR A 54 -6.47 8.35 -4.87
CA THR A 54 -5.96 9.16 -5.98
C THR A 54 -6.96 10.15 -6.58
N SER A 55 -8.12 10.42 -6.00
CA SER A 55 -9.08 11.34 -6.67
C SER A 55 -9.74 12.44 -5.84
N SER A 56 -9.52 12.50 -4.53
CA SER A 56 -10.04 13.60 -3.70
C SER A 56 -8.93 14.17 -2.81
N PRO A 57 -8.87 15.51 -2.62
CA PRO A 57 -7.98 16.08 -1.62
C PRO A 57 -8.33 15.50 -0.26
N VAL A 58 -7.32 14.99 0.44
CA VAL A 58 -7.47 14.47 1.81
C VAL A 58 -7.62 15.63 2.79
N PHE A 59 -7.10 16.80 2.41
CA PHE A 59 -7.07 18.01 3.22
C PHE A 59 -7.62 19.20 2.44
N SER A 60 -8.42 20.01 3.11
CA SER A 60 -8.92 21.28 2.62
C SER A 60 -8.81 22.31 3.73
N VAL A 61 -7.91 23.27 3.56
CA VAL A 61 -7.71 24.38 4.50
C VAL A 61 -8.35 25.62 3.88
N THR A 62 -9.36 26.16 4.54
CA THR A 62 -10.10 27.35 4.10
C THR A 62 -10.32 28.25 5.29
N ASN A 63 -10.25 29.57 5.08
CA ASN A 63 -10.46 30.58 6.13
C ASN A 63 -9.58 30.39 7.38
N ALA A 64 -8.42 29.76 7.23
CA ALA A 64 -7.44 29.66 8.31
C ALA A 64 -6.85 31.04 8.59
N LYS A 65 -6.50 31.30 9.85
CA LYS A 65 -5.76 32.49 10.29
C LYS A 65 -4.37 32.09 10.78
N PRO A 66 -3.40 33.03 10.80
CA PRO A 66 -2.09 32.78 11.37
C PRO A 66 -2.21 32.18 12.77
N THR A 67 -1.30 31.25 13.10
CA THR A 67 -1.27 30.44 14.33
C THR A 67 -2.35 29.37 14.48
N ASP A 68 -3.28 29.23 13.52
CA ASP A 68 -4.20 28.08 13.54
C ASP A 68 -3.43 26.76 13.40
N VAL A 69 -3.89 25.76 14.16
CA VAL A 69 -3.37 24.40 14.13
C VAL A 69 -4.52 23.45 13.84
N ILE A 70 -4.31 22.55 12.88
CA ILE A 70 -5.28 21.53 12.46
C ILE A 70 -4.58 20.17 12.51
N ASP A 71 -5.09 19.26 13.34
CA ASP A 71 -4.60 17.89 13.42
C ASP A 71 -5.58 16.94 12.74
N GLN A 72 -5.05 15.99 11.95
CA GLN A 72 -5.83 14.94 11.32
C GLN A 72 -5.12 13.60 11.46
N VAL A 73 -5.85 12.63 11.99
CA VAL A 73 -5.40 11.24 12.06
C VAL A 73 -5.61 10.58 10.70
N ILE A 74 -4.60 9.87 10.22
CA ILE A 74 -4.64 9.04 9.02
C ILE A 74 -4.32 7.60 9.41
N ILE A 75 -5.20 6.68 9.02
CA ILE A 75 -5.01 5.25 9.21
C ILE A 75 -4.54 4.66 7.88
N LEU A 76 -3.33 4.10 7.88
CA LEU A 76 -2.80 3.34 6.75
C LEU A 76 -2.98 1.85 7.03
N SER A 77 -3.58 1.11 6.11
CA SER A 77 -3.77 -0.33 6.26
C SER A 77 -3.40 -1.11 5.01
N ASN A 78 -2.87 -2.31 5.20
CA ASN A 78 -2.53 -3.22 4.13
C ASN A 78 -3.51 -4.39 4.09
N THR A 79 -4.36 -4.45 3.07
CA THR A 79 -5.32 -5.54 2.87
C THR A 79 -4.83 -6.63 1.94
N GLY A 80 -3.63 -6.47 1.40
CA GLY A 80 -2.95 -7.46 0.59
C GLY A 80 -2.47 -8.68 1.39
N SER A 81 -2.07 -9.73 0.70
CA SER A 81 -1.57 -10.98 1.29
C SER A 81 -0.06 -11.00 1.56
N ILE A 82 0.68 -9.94 1.20
CA ILE A 82 2.10 -9.75 1.54
C ILE A 82 2.23 -8.58 2.51
N ALA A 83 3.12 -8.68 3.49
CA ALA A 83 3.40 -7.60 4.44
C ALA A 83 4.27 -6.51 3.80
N ALA A 84 4.11 -5.26 4.23
CA ALA A 84 4.95 -4.15 3.82
C ALA A 84 6.06 -3.98 4.85
N SER A 85 7.32 -4.03 4.42
CA SER A 85 8.46 -3.79 5.30
C SER A 85 8.65 -2.31 5.62
N ASN A 86 8.22 -1.41 4.73
CA ASN A 86 8.33 0.03 4.90
C ASN A 86 7.17 0.75 4.21
N VAL A 87 6.77 1.89 4.78
CA VAL A 87 5.80 2.81 4.18
C VAL A 87 6.44 4.17 4.00
N LEU A 88 6.24 4.75 2.82
CA LEU A 88 6.82 6.01 2.38
C LEU A 88 5.72 7.02 2.09
N LEU A 89 5.94 8.28 2.47
CA LEU A 89 5.30 9.44 1.86
C LEU A 89 6.12 9.83 0.63
N THR A 90 5.62 9.49 -0.56
CA THR A 90 6.36 9.66 -1.81
C THR A 90 6.33 11.09 -2.32
N SER A 91 5.21 11.78 -2.14
CA SER A 91 5.00 13.17 -2.55
C SER A 91 3.75 13.78 -1.93
N ILE A 92 3.64 15.10 -2.03
CA ILE A 92 2.43 15.86 -1.75
C ILE A 92 2.03 16.61 -3.01
N ASN A 93 0.74 16.57 -3.38
CA ASN A 93 0.23 17.45 -4.43
C ASN A 93 -0.62 18.54 -3.79
N VAL A 94 -0.26 19.80 -4.05
CA VAL A 94 -0.92 20.98 -3.51
C VAL A 94 -1.67 21.70 -4.63
N THR A 95 -2.88 22.17 -4.33
CA THR A 95 -3.74 22.96 -5.22
C THR A 95 -4.21 24.23 -4.50
N PRO A 96 -3.95 25.44 -5.04
CA PRO A 96 -3.32 25.70 -6.34
C PRO A 96 -1.83 25.33 -6.36
N ASN A 97 -1.39 24.70 -7.45
CA ASN A 97 0.01 24.49 -7.77
C ASN A 97 0.51 25.81 -8.40
N PRO A 98 1.57 26.46 -7.87
CA PRO A 98 1.65 27.92 -7.87
C PRO A 98 1.58 28.54 -9.27
N ILE A 99 0.62 29.46 -9.42
CA ILE A 99 0.65 30.59 -10.36
C ILE A 99 0.44 31.84 -9.50
N PRO A 100 1.24 32.92 -9.65
CA PRO A 100 1.16 34.14 -8.85
C PRO A 100 -0.27 34.73 -8.74
N PRO A 101 -0.63 35.42 -7.62
CA PRO A 101 0.31 36.13 -6.75
C PRO A 101 0.54 35.60 -5.33
N VAL A 102 -0.27 34.68 -4.79
CA VAL A 102 -0.10 34.14 -3.41
C VAL A 102 -0.53 32.68 -3.30
N ASN A 103 0.29 31.82 -2.68
CA ASN A 103 -0.05 30.44 -2.37
C ASN A 103 -0.02 30.24 -0.85
N LEU A 104 -1.18 29.96 -0.24
CA LEU A 104 -1.26 29.70 1.20
C LEU A 104 -0.40 28.50 1.62
N GLY A 105 -0.14 27.54 0.72
CA GLY A 105 0.73 26.40 1.00
C GLY A 105 2.17 26.76 1.36
N ASP A 106 2.65 27.95 0.99
CA ASP A 106 3.98 28.45 1.37
C ASP A 106 4.05 28.90 2.85
N LEU A 107 2.91 29.04 3.52
CA LEU A 107 2.79 29.45 4.93
C LEU A 107 2.11 28.39 5.80
N LEU A 108 1.80 27.23 5.23
CA LEU A 108 1.27 26.09 5.98
C LEU A 108 2.39 25.08 6.17
N THR A 109 2.87 24.97 7.40
CA THR A 109 3.80 23.93 7.81
C THR A 109 3.03 22.63 8.04
N LEU A 110 3.46 21.54 7.40
CA LEU A 110 2.95 20.20 7.64
C LEU A 110 3.98 19.39 8.43
N ASP A 111 3.55 18.91 9.59
CA ASP A 111 4.28 17.93 10.39
C ASP A 111 3.60 16.57 10.27
N ILE A 112 4.38 15.53 9.97
CA ILE A 112 3.91 14.14 9.94
C ILE A 112 4.49 13.39 11.14
N TYR A 113 3.62 12.98 12.05
CA TYR A 113 3.97 12.16 13.20
C TYR A 113 3.56 10.71 12.98
N ASP A 114 4.46 9.80 13.29
CA ASP A 114 4.16 8.39 13.50
C ASP A 114 3.58 8.21 14.91
N ASP A 115 2.30 7.82 14.97
CA ASP A 115 1.57 7.59 16.22
C ASP A 115 1.88 6.18 16.75
N GLN A 116 2.85 6.11 17.66
CA GLN A 116 3.40 4.85 18.14
C GLN A 116 2.44 4.09 19.05
N ASN A 117 1.52 4.81 19.71
CA ASN A 117 0.59 4.22 20.67
C ASN A 117 -0.84 4.10 20.11
N GLY A 118 -1.12 4.69 18.95
CA GLY A 118 -2.39 4.63 18.23
C GLY A 118 -3.52 5.39 18.93
N ASN A 119 -3.22 6.42 19.72
CA ASN A 119 -4.21 7.17 20.49
C ASN A 119 -4.78 8.38 19.71
N GLY A 120 -4.21 8.72 18.56
CA GLY A 120 -4.62 9.83 17.71
C GLY A 120 -4.30 11.22 18.26
N ILE A 121 -3.38 11.33 19.21
CA ILE A 121 -2.96 12.59 19.85
C ILE A 121 -1.44 12.69 19.82
N ILE A 122 -0.92 13.82 19.32
CA ILE A 122 0.53 14.07 19.32
C ILE A 122 1.03 14.19 20.76
N ASP A 123 1.81 13.21 21.21
CA ASP A 123 2.41 13.17 22.54
C ASP A 123 3.89 12.76 22.53
N GLY A 124 4.49 12.62 23.73
CA GLY A 124 5.93 12.34 23.87
C GLY A 124 6.38 10.97 23.36
N GLY A 125 5.45 10.06 23.05
CA GLY A 125 5.73 8.75 22.45
C GLY A 125 5.84 8.79 20.92
N ASP A 126 5.37 9.86 20.28
CA ASP A 126 5.27 9.93 18.83
C ASP A 126 6.55 10.44 18.18
N ILE A 127 6.77 10.02 16.94
CA ILE A 127 7.99 10.31 16.20
C ILE A 127 7.68 11.21 15.03
N LEU A 128 8.27 12.42 15.01
CA LEU A 128 8.22 13.29 13.84
C LEU A 128 9.02 12.67 12.68
N ARG A 129 8.36 12.45 11.54
CA ARG A 129 8.93 11.84 10.33
C ARG A 129 9.27 12.85 9.25
N GLY A 130 8.53 13.96 9.17
CA GLY A 130 8.78 15.04 8.23
C GLY A 130 8.13 16.34 8.70
N SER A 131 8.79 17.46 8.40
CA SER A 131 8.34 18.81 8.74
C SER A 131 8.84 19.78 7.68
N ALA A 132 7.93 20.42 6.95
CA ALA A 132 8.22 21.44 5.95
C ALA A 132 6.93 22.16 5.54
N HIS A 133 7.04 23.27 4.82
CA HIS A 133 5.89 23.89 4.16
C HIS A 133 5.26 22.96 3.13
N LEU A 134 3.96 23.08 2.86
CA LEU A 134 3.24 22.20 1.93
C LEU A 134 3.85 22.19 0.51
N THR A 135 4.39 23.31 0.07
CA THR A 135 4.99 23.50 -1.25
C THR A 135 6.49 23.16 -1.32
N ASP A 136 7.09 22.75 -0.19
CA ASP A 136 8.52 22.43 -0.14
C ASP A 136 8.82 21.18 -1.00
N PRO A 137 9.81 21.24 -1.92
CA PRO A 137 10.23 20.08 -2.70
C PRO A 137 10.84 18.94 -1.87
N SER A 138 11.12 19.14 -0.57
CA SER A 138 11.62 18.11 0.33
C SER A 138 10.62 16.97 0.59
N TRP A 139 9.35 17.15 0.24
CA TRP A 139 8.33 16.09 0.28
C TRP A 139 8.56 15.05 -0.82
N SER A 140 9.65 14.30 -0.70
CA SER A 140 10.01 13.22 -1.62
C SER A 140 10.53 12.01 -0.86
N ASN A 141 9.81 10.89 -0.99
CA ASN A 141 10.21 9.57 -0.47
C ASN A 141 10.64 9.56 1.00
N ILE A 142 9.87 10.22 1.86
CA ILE A 142 10.09 10.23 3.31
C ILE A 142 9.62 8.89 3.88
N SER A 143 10.51 8.14 4.53
CA SER A 143 10.11 6.92 5.25
C SER A 143 9.34 7.27 6.52
N LEU A 144 8.21 6.59 6.71
CA LEU A 144 7.39 6.72 7.92
C LEU A 144 7.84 5.79 9.06
N GLY A 145 8.80 4.90 8.79
CA GLY A 145 9.52 4.13 9.80
C GLY A 145 8.73 3.00 10.48
N PHE A 146 7.65 2.52 9.87
CA PHE A 146 6.88 1.35 10.31
C PHE A 146 6.57 0.39 9.15
N SER A 147 6.24 -0.84 9.53
CA SER A 147 5.79 -1.91 8.63
C SER A 147 4.28 -2.12 8.74
N LEU A 148 3.63 -2.63 7.69
CA LEU A 148 2.23 -3.05 7.74
C LEU A 148 2.13 -4.56 7.55
N ALA A 149 1.58 -5.26 8.54
CA ALA A 149 1.34 -6.70 8.41
C ALA A 149 0.39 -7.00 7.24
N ALA A 150 0.52 -8.19 6.65
CA ALA A 150 -0.42 -8.68 5.64
C ALA A 150 -1.83 -8.87 6.25
N LEU A 151 -2.83 -8.96 5.37
CA LEU A 151 -4.20 -9.35 5.69
C LEU A 151 -4.87 -8.43 6.74
N GLY A 152 -4.67 -7.12 6.61
CA GLY A 152 -5.35 -6.10 7.40
C GLY A 152 -4.49 -5.43 8.47
N GLY A 153 -3.16 -5.57 8.42
CA GLY A 153 -2.27 -4.79 9.28
C GLY A 153 -2.48 -3.30 9.08
N SER A 154 -2.53 -2.53 10.17
CA SER A 154 -2.81 -1.09 10.13
C SER A 154 -1.96 -0.32 11.11
N HIS A 155 -1.66 0.93 10.77
CA HIS A 155 -0.88 1.86 11.59
C HIS A 155 -1.44 3.27 11.46
N GLN A 156 -1.31 4.08 12.50
CA GLN A 156 -1.79 5.46 12.52
C GLN A 156 -0.64 6.45 12.36
N ILE A 157 -0.91 7.53 11.64
CA ILE A 157 -0.07 8.72 11.61
C ILE A 157 -0.93 9.94 11.88
N ILE A 158 -0.31 11.02 12.32
CA ILE A 158 -0.99 12.30 12.55
C ILE A 158 -0.34 13.33 11.65
N ALA A 159 -1.16 13.96 10.80
CA ALA A 159 -0.78 15.12 10.02
C ALA A 159 -1.23 16.37 10.77
N ARG A 160 -0.26 17.19 11.20
CA ARG A 160 -0.52 18.50 11.79
C ARG A 160 -0.21 19.58 10.78
N ILE A 161 -1.19 20.43 10.51
CA ILE A 161 -1.02 21.63 9.70
C ILE A 161 -0.98 22.81 10.65
N THR A 162 0.07 23.63 10.54
CA THR A 162 0.22 24.87 11.29
C THR A 162 0.28 26.03 10.31
N PHE A 163 -0.57 27.04 10.49
CA PHE A 163 -0.42 28.31 9.77
C PHE A 163 0.64 29.14 10.51
N ASP A 164 1.76 29.37 9.84
CA ASP A 164 2.83 30.24 10.30
C ASP A 164 2.31 31.63 10.76
N ASP A 165 2.93 32.16 11.81
CA ASP A 165 2.62 33.50 12.30
C ASP A 165 3.09 34.55 11.28
N THR A 166 2.16 35.35 10.79
CA THR A 166 2.41 36.41 9.81
C THR A 166 1.46 37.58 10.04
N ASN A 167 1.94 38.78 9.73
CA ASN A 167 1.12 40.00 9.72
C ASN A 167 0.67 40.37 8.30
N ASP A 168 0.79 39.46 7.35
CA ASP A 168 0.42 39.68 5.94
C ASP A 168 -1.02 39.23 5.66
N ASP A 169 -1.89 40.19 5.38
CA ASP A 169 -3.29 39.96 5.04
C ASP A 169 -3.48 39.51 3.57
N SER A 170 -2.42 39.40 2.76
CA SER A 170 -2.51 38.96 1.37
C SER A 170 -3.10 37.55 1.19
N TYR A 171 -3.07 36.74 2.25
CA TYR A 171 -3.61 35.38 2.32
C TYR A 171 -5.03 35.31 2.90
N GLN A 172 -5.65 36.45 3.22
CA GLN A 172 -7.01 36.48 3.77
C GLN A 172 -7.99 35.84 2.78
N SER A 173 -8.82 34.92 3.28
CA SER A 173 -9.77 34.14 2.48
C SER A 173 -9.14 33.22 1.42
N ALA A 174 -7.82 33.05 1.41
CA ALA A 174 -7.16 32.03 0.61
C ALA A 174 -7.56 30.63 1.10
N GLY A 175 -7.54 29.69 0.17
CA GLY A 175 -7.76 28.28 0.47
C GLY A 175 -6.75 27.44 -0.28
N VAL A 176 -6.40 26.31 0.30
CA VAL A 176 -5.50 25.33 -0.30
C VAL A 176 -6.02 23.94 -0.01
N THR A 177 -5.97 23.08 -1.02
CA THR A 177 -6.25 21.66 -0.90
C THR A 177 -5.00 20.88 -1.23
N PHE A 178 -4.80 19.75 -0.57
CA PHE A 178 -3.68 18.88 -0.89
C PHE A 178 -3.98 17.42 -0.59
N ASN A 179 -3.19 16.55 -1.20
CA ASN A 179 -3.21 15.13 -0.95
C ASN A 179 -1.80 14.62 -0.66
N LEU A 180 -1.71 13.63 0.22
CA LEU A 180 -0.49 12.92 0.55
C LEU A 180 -0.47 11.62 -0.27
N ASN A 181 0.63 11.37 -0.99
CA ASN A 181 0.80 10.16 -1.77
C ASN A 181 1.67 9.18 -0.99
N PHE A 182 1.14 8.00 -0.70
CA PHE A 182 1.87 6.98 0.03
C PHE A 182 2.19 5.78 -0.85
N GLN A 183 3.29 5.12 -0.53
CA GLN A 183 3.69 3.84 -1.12
C GLN A 183 4.11 2.89 -0.01
N ALA A 184 3.73 1.63 -0.14
CA ALA A 184 4.16 0.56 0.73
C ALA A 184 5.09 -0.39 -0.06
N ASP A 185 6.28 -0.63 0.46
CA ASP A 185 7.27 -1.52 -0.14
C ASP A 185 7.23 -2.88 0.57
N GLN A 186 7.39 -3.97 -0.20
CA GLN A 186 7.47 -5.35 0.29
C GLN A 186 8.86 -5.63 0.86
#